data_AF-A0A536LZ67-F1
#
_entry.id   AF-A0A536LZ67-F1
#
_cell.length_a   1.000
_cell.length_b   1.000
_cell.length_c   1.000
_cell.angle_alpha   90.00
_cell.angle_beta   90.00
_cell.angle_gamma   90.00
#
_symmetry.space_group_name_H-M   'P 1'
#
loop_
_entity.id
_entity.type
_entity.pdbx_description
1 polymer ?
#
loop_
_entity_poly.entity_id
_entity_poly.type
_entity_poly.pdbx_seq_one_letter_code
_entity_poly.pdbx_strand_id
1 'polypeptide(L)'
;MSDFDPTAFRTIPHGHAFEDFEPGRTFEHHWGRTLNEGDNSLFTTATLAYNPLYFNAEYARANGHPNTVVNPFLVLCTVVGLSVEDLSEAGGPFLGIDELTFHRPVYPGDTLTTRSEVISARESASQPAFGVV
;
A
#
# COMPACT_ATOMS: atom_id res chain seq x y z
N MET A 1 -15.36 -38.08 3.76
CA MET A 1 -15.26 -36.61 3.77
C MET A 1 -14.81 -36.24 5.17
N SER A 2 -13.69 -35.53 5.33
CA SER A 2 -13.08 -35.30 6.65
C SER A 2 -13.98 -34.47 7.56
N ASP A 3 -14.02 -34.80 8.86
CA ASP A 3 -14.60 -34.01 9.95
C ASP A 3 -13.80 -32.72 10.19
N PHE A 4 -13.77 -31.83 9.20
CA PHE A 4 -13.14 -30.52 9.33
C PHE A 4 -14.09 -29.58 10.07
N ASP A 5 -13.70 -29.17 11.28
CA ASP A 5 -14.34 -28.10 12.04
C ASP A 5 -13.43 -26.85 12.05
N PRO A 6 -13.75 -25.82 11.24
CA PRO A 6 -12.97 -24.58 11.21
C PRO A 6 -13.03 -23.79 12.52
N THR A 7 -13.98 -24.09 13.42
CA THR A 7 -14.16 -23.38 14.69
C THR A 7 -13.29 -23.93 15.83
N ALA A 8 -12.65 -25.10 15.62
CA ALA A 8 -11.75 -25.72 16.60
C ALA A 8 -10.41 -24.98 16.76
N PHE A 9 -10.10 -24.01 15.89
CA PHE A 9 -8.85 -23.25 15.91
C PHE A 9 -9.03 -21.89 16.61
N ARG A 10 -8.06 -21.53 17.47
CA ARG A 10 -7.99 -20.20 18.06
C ARG A 10 -7.76 -19.16 16.97
N THR A 11 -8.65 -18.18 16.87
CA THR A 11 -8.43 -16.98 16.04
C THR A 11 -7.63 -15.92 16.80
N ILE A 12 -6.81 -15.17 16.06
CA ILE A 12 -6.09 -14.00 16.57
C ILE A 12 -6.67 -12.79 15.81
N PRO A 13 -7.24 -11.80 16.50
CA PRO A 13 -7.69 -10.58 15.83
C PRO A 13 -6.46 -9.81 15.32
N HIS A 14 -6.52 -9.40 14.06
CA HIS A 14 -5.52 -8.53 13.41
C HIS A 14 -6.18 -7.21 13.01
N GLY A 15 -5.40 -6.13 13.05
CA GLY A 15 -5.81 -4.77 12.71
C GLY A 15 -6.52 -3.99 13.82
N HIS A 16 -7.02 -2.82 13.44
CA HIS A 16 -7.61 -1.82 14.34
C HIS A 16 -9.07 -1.51 14.02
N ALA A 17 -9.86 -1.24 15.05
CA ALA A 17 -11.25 -0.81 14.92
C ALA A 17 -11.34 0.72 14.88
N PHE A 18 -12.49 1.27 14.51
CA PHE A 18 -12.69 2.72 14.36
C PHE A 18 -12.27 3.50 15.61
N GLU A 19 -12.52 2.94 16.80
CA GLU A 19 -12.24 3.55 18.10
C GLU A 19 -10.74 3.66 18.40
N ASP A 20 -9.89 2.95 17.66
CA ASP A 20 -8.44 3.03 17.79
C ASP A 20 -7.84 4.25 17.05
N PHE A 21 -8.60 4.90 16.18
CA PHE A 21 -8.10 5.99 15.32
C PHE A 21 -8.38 7.37 15.92
N GLU A 22 -7.44 7.85 16.73
CA GLU A 22 -7.46 9.21 17.26
C GLU A 22 -6.58 10.16 16.40
N PRO A 23 -7.03 11.39 16.07
CA PRO A 23 -6.21 12.35 15.34
C PRO A 23 -4.84 12.59 16.00
N GLY A 24 -3.78 12.57 15.18
CA GLY A 24 -2.38 12.65 15.61
C GLY A 24 -1.75 11.30 15.97
N ARG A 25 -2.52 10.20 16.06
CA ARG A 25 -1.96 8.85 16.20
C ARG A 25 -1.17 8.50 14.95
N THR A 26 0.02 7.92 15.14
CA THR A 26 0.87 7.50 14.03
C THR A 26 1.16 6.01 14.07
N PHE A 27 1.18 5.39 12.90
CA PHE A 27 1.47 3.97 12.69
C PHE A 27 2.76 3.85 11.88
N GLU A 28 3.76 3.18 12.44
CA GLU A 28 4.96 2.76 11.72
C GLU A 28 4.69 1.33 11.20
N HIS A 29 4.45 1.19 9.89
CA HIS A 29 4.00 -0.06 9.31
C HIS A 29 5.17 -1.05 9.12
N HIS A 30 4.91 -2.34 9.35
CA HIS A 30 6.00 -3.30 9.59
C HIS A 30 6.82 -3.70 8.33
N TRP A 31 8.05 -4.18 8.59
CA TRP A 31 9.10 -4.82 7.76
C TRP A 31 9.63 -4.08 6.52
N GLY A 32 8.84 -3.25 5.87
CA GLY A 32 9.19 -2.64 4.59
C GLY A 32 9.33 -3.65 3.45
N ARG A 33 9.55 -3.15 2.24
CA ARG A 33 9.69 -3.99 1.03
C ARG A 33 10.73 -3.42 0.09
N THR A 34 11.76 -4.22 -0.19
CA THR A 34 12.68 -3.96 -1.30
C THR A 34 12.00 -4.30 -2.62
N LEU A 35 11.94 -3.34 -3.54
CA LEU A 35 11.45 -3.57 -4.90
C LEU A 35 12.61 -3.95 -5.82
N ASN A 36 12.44 -4.98 -6.63
CA ASN A 36 13.44 -5.41 -7.60
C ASN A 36 12.95 -5.25 -9.05
N GLU A 37 13.83 -5.55 -10.01
CA GLU A 37 13.53 -5.44 -11.45
C GLU A 37 12.37 -6.36 -11.87
N GLY A 38 12.22 -7.52 -11.22
CA GLY A 38 11.15 -8.46 -11.45
C GLY A 38 9.78 -7.93 -11.02
N ASP A 39 9.68 -7.30 -9.85
CA ASP A 39 8.45 -6.65 -9.40
C ASP A 39 8.01 -5.57 -10.40
N ASN A 40 8.95 -4.72 -10.83
CA ASN A 40 8.67 -3.63 -11.75
C ASN A 40 8.25 -4.13 -13.14
N SER A 41 8.97 -5.13 -13.66
CA SER A 41 8.67 -5.73 -14.97
C SER A 41 7.30 -6.39 -14.98
N LEU A 42 7.01 -7.19 -13.93
CA LEU A 42 5.72 -7.87 -13.78
C LEU A 42 4.57 -6.86 -13.68
N PHE A 43 4.66 -5.89 -12.76
CA PHE A 43 3.60 -4.91 -12.53
C PHE A 43 3.36 -4.06 -13.77
N THR A 44 4.41 -3.52 -14.37
CA THR A 44 4.32 -2.65 -15.56
C THR A 44 3.68 -3.39 -16.74
N THR A 45 4.02 -4.66 -16.93
CA THR A 45 3.44 -5.49 -18.00
C THR A 45 1.99 -5.85 -17.71
N ALA A 46 1.69 -6.33 -16.49
CA ALA A 46 0.36 -6.76 -16.09
C ALA A 46 -0.66 -5.61 -16.10
N THR A 47 -0.22 -4.37 -15.83
CA THR A 47 -1.07 -3.17 -15.82
C THR A 47 -1.07 -2.40 -17.14
N LEU A 48 -0.37 -2.89 -18.17
CA LEU A 48 -0.24 -2.24 -19.48
C LEU A 48 0.31 -0.80 -19.39
N ALA A 49 1.15 -0.54 -18.39
CA ALA A 49 1.72 0.78 -18.13
C ALA A 49 2.92 1.07 -19.05
N TYR A 50 2.66 1.26 -20.35
CA TYR A 50 3.69 1.37 -21.39
C TYR A 50 4.41 2.73 -21.47
N ASN A 51 4.86 3.27 -20.32
CA ASN A 51 5.86 4.35 -20.31
C ASN A 51 7.28 3.73 -20.38
N PRO A 52 8.08 4.05 -21.42
CA PRO A 52 9.41 3.44 -21.60
C PRO A 52 10.40 3.65 -20.46
N LEU A 53 10.19 4.67 -19.61
CA LEU A 53 11.00 4.86 -18.39
C LEU A 53 10.98 3.63 -17.47
N TYR A 54 9.92 2.82 -17.51
CA TYR A 54 9.72 1.70 -16.59
C TYR A 54 10.28 0.37 -17.10
N PHE A 55 10.55 0.24 -18.40
CA PHE A 55 10.95 -1.04 -19.01
C PHE A 55 12.07 -0.95 -20.05
N ASN A 56 12.54 0.25 -20.40
CA ASN A 56 13.65 0.45 -21.34
C ASN A 56 14.78 1.24 -20.67
N ALA A 57 15.85 0.53 -20.30
CA ALA A 57 17.01 1.11 -19.60
C ALA A 57 17.71 2.20 -20.42
N GLU A 58 17.86 2.01 -21.74
CA GLU A 58 18.50 3.01 -22.61
C GLU A 58 17.67 4.28 -22.72
N TYR A 59 16.35 4.13 -22.83
CA TYR A 59 15.44 5.28 -22.81
C TYR A 59 15.49 6.01 -21.47
N ALA A 60 15.48 5.27 -20.35
CA ALA A 60 15.59 5.87 -19.02
C ALA A 60 16.90 6.65 -18.84
N ARG A 61 18.03 6.10 -19.30
CA ARG A 61 19.34 6.78 -19.29
C ARG A 61 19.37 8.02 -20.16
N ALA A 62 18.79 7.97 -21.36
CA ALA A 62 18.66 9.13 -22.23
C ALA A 62 17.82 10.26 -21.59
N ASN A 63 16.97 9.93 -20.61
CA ASN A 63 16.16 10.88 -19.84
C ASN A 63 16.73 11.18 -18.44
N GLY A 64 18.02 10.89 -18.20
CA GLY A 64 18.73 11.30 -16.98
C GLY A 64 18.58 10.37 -15.78
N HIS A 65 18.02 9.17 -15.96
CA HIS A 65 17.96 8.16 -14.90
C HIS A 65 19.16 7.19 -14.97
N PRO A 66 19.62 6.63 -13.83
CA PRO A 66 20.70 5.64 -13.82
C PRO A 66 20.32 4.31 -14.50
N ASN A 67 19.05 3.91 -14.39
CA ASN A 67 18.47 2.71 -14.98
C ASN A 67 16.94 2.89 -15.11
N THR A 68 16.21 1.83 -15.46
CA THR A 68 14.74 1.81 -15.42
C THR A 68 14.22 2.32 -14.08
N VAL A 69 13.21 3.18 -14.15
CA VAL A 69 12.52 3.73 -12.98
C VAL A 69 11.43 2.75 -12.57
N VAL A 70 11.27 2.50 -11.28
CA VAL A 70 10.14 1.72 -10.79
C VAL A 70 8.84 2.46 -11.11
N ASN A 71 7.87 1.75 -11.67
CA ASN A 71 6.55 2.28 -11.96
C ASN A 71 5.96 2.92 -10.68
N PRO A 72 5.56 4.20 -10.72
CA PRO A 72 5.09 4.92 -9.53
C PRO A 72 3.83 4.28 -8.93
N PHE A 73 2.98 3.61 -9.72
CA PHE A 73 1.84 2.89 -9.17
C PHE A 73 2.23 1.60 -8.45
N LEU A 74 3.34 0.94 -8.81
CA LEU A 74 3.89 -0.15 -8.00
C LEU A 74 4.37 0.36 -6.63
N VAL A 75 5.02 1.53 -6.62
CA VAL A 75 5.41 2.21 -5.38
C VAL A 75 4.17 2.50 -4.53
N LEU A 76 3.15 3.12 -5.11
CA LEU A 76 1.90 3.44 -4.41
C LEU A 76 1.24 2.18 -3.83
N CYS A 77 1.01 1.16 -4.66
CA CYS A 77 0.38 -0.08 -4.22
C CYS A 77 1.19 -0.79 -3.13
N THR A 78 2.52 -0.70 -3.17
CA THR A 78 3.39 -1.25 -2.12
C THR A 78 3.23 -0.47 -0.81
N VAL A 79 3.30 0.86 -0.88
CA VAL A 79 3.17 1.74 0.30
C VAL A 79 1.81 1.56 0.97
N VAL A 80 0.72 1.61 0.20
CA VAL A 80 -0.64 1.38 0.69
C VAL A 80 -0.78 -0.06 1.21
N GLY A 81 -0.27 -1.05 0.48
CA GLY A 81 -0.32 -2.46 0.88
C GLY A 81 0.33 -2.73 2.24
N LEU A 82 1.47 -2.09 2.53
CA LEU A 82 2.14 -2.18 3.83
C LEU A 82 1.30 -1.61 4.98
N SER A 83 0.38 -0.67 4.70
CA SER A 83 -0.49 -0.08 5.72
C SER A 83 -1.75 -0.89 6.02
N VAL A 84 -2.06 -1.91 5.21
CA VAL A 84 -3.36 -2.59 5.23
C VAL A 84 -3.67 -3.24 6.58
N GLU A 85 -2.70 -3.94 7.18
CA GLU A 85 -2.89 -4.62 8.46
C GLU A 85 -3.33 -3.63 9.55
N ASP A 86 -2.62 -2.52 9.68
CA ASP A 86 -2.92 -1.53 10.69
C ASP A 86 -4.21 -0.75 10.39
N LEU A 87 -4.48 -0.41 9.13
CA LEU A 87 -5.48 0.62 8.80
C LEU A 87 -6.82 0.09 8.28
N SER A 88 -6.85 -1.06 7.60
CA SER A 88 -8.04 -1.48 6.85
C SER A 88 -8.41 -2.96 6.98
N GLU A 89 -7.52 -3.81 7.48
CA GLU A 89 -7.78 -5.26 7.60
C GLU A 89 -9.03 -5.55 8.44
N ALA A 90 -9.20 -4.82 9.54
CA ALA A 90 -10.42 -4.85 10.36
C ALA A 90 -11.43 -3.72 10.02
N GLY A 91 -10.96 -2.61 9.43
CA GLY A 91 -11.70 -1.34 9.29
C GLY A 91 -12.65 -1.23 8.10
N GLY A 92 -12.68 -2.21 7.20
CA GLY A 92 -13.60 -2.21 6.05
C GLY A 92 -13.02 -1.54 4.78
N PRO A 93 -13.86 -0.99 3.89
CA PRO A 93 -13.42 -0.58 2.56
C PRO A 93 -12.57 0.69 2.57
N PHE A 94 -11.48 0.67 1.80
CA PHE A 94 -10.69 1.86 1.50
C PHE A 94 -11.44 2.77 0.52
N LEU A 95 -11.77 4.00 0.95
CA LEU A 95 -12.67 4.89 0.20
C LEU A 95 -11.98 5.69 -0.91
N GLY A 96 -10.67 5.92 -0.82
CA GLY A 96 -9.93 6.66 -1.84
C GLY A 96 -8.64 7.28 -1.34
N ILE A 97 -7.94 7.94 -2.27
CA ILE A 97 -6.72 8.71 -2.01
C ILE A 97 -6.98 10.13 -2.49
N ASP A 98 -6.74 11.09 -1.61
CA ASP A 98 -6.69 12.51 -1.94
C ASP A 98 -5.23 12.98 -1.93
N GLU A 99 -4.91 14.03 -2.72
CA GLU A 99 -3.62 14.74 -2.68
C GLU A 99 -2.33 13.88 -2.83
N LEU A 100 -2.34 12.90 -3.74
CA LEU A 100 -1.15 12.07 -4.00
C LEU A 100 -0.01 12.83 -4.67
N THR A 101 1.18 12.81 -4.07
CA THR A 101 2.42 13.36 -4.64
C THR A 101 3.54 12.32 -4.71
N PHE A 102 4.17 12.17 -5.87
CA PHE A 102 5.38 11.36 -6.05
C PHE A 102 6.63 12.26 -5.96
N HIS A 103 7.31 12.25 -4.81
CA HIS A 103 8.40 13.19 -4.53
C HIS A 103 9.70 12.92 -5.29
N ARG A 104 10.02 11.64 -5.53
CA ARG A 104 11.27 11.23 -6.18
C ARG A 104 11.11 9.90 -6.91
N PRO A 105 11.92 9.64 -7.95
CA PRO A 105 12.01 8.32 -8.57
C PRO A 105 12.45 7.26 -7.55
N VAL A 106 11.95 6.04 -7.72
CA VAL A 106 12.37 4.83 -7.00
C VAL A 106 13.05 3.93 -8.01
N TYR A 107 14.11 3.24 -7.59
CA TYR A 107 14.87 2.32 -8.43
C TYR A 107 14.84 0.90 -7.88
N PRO A 108 15.01 -0.12 -8.74
CA PRO A 108 15.24 -1.49 -8.28
C PRO A 108 16.40 -1.55 -7.27
N GLY A 109 16.17 -2.20 -6.14
CA GLY A 109 17.08 -2.25 -4.99
C GLY A 109 16.70 -1.32 -3.84
N ASP A 110 15.83 -0.32 -4.07
CA ASP A 110 15.32 0.54 -3.00
C ASP A 110 14.36 -0.22 -2.07
N THR A 111 14.50 0.00 -0.76
CA THR A 111 13.58 -0.50 0.27
C THR A 111 12.60 0.58 0.67
N LEU A 112 11.31 0.29 0.49
CA LEU A 112 10.21 1.15 0.91
C LEU A 112 9.81 0.81 2.35
N THR A 113 9.59 1.84 3.15
CA THR A 113 8.94 1.76 4.47
C THR A 113 7.79 2.76 4.46
N THR A 114 6.76 2.51 5.28
CA THR A 114 5.56 3.34 5.29
C THR A 114 5.22 3.75 6.71
N ARG A 115 4.75 4.99 6.86
CA ARG A 115 4.14 5.51 8.07
C ARG A 115 2.85 6.21 7.70
N SER A 116 1.84 6.08 8.56
CA SER A 116 0.60 6.84 8.46
C SER A 116 0.35 7.66 9.71
N GLU A 117 -0.37 8.77 9.56
CA GLU A 117 -0.87 9.61 10.64
C GLU A 117 -2.38 9.79 10.45
N VAL A 118 -3.14 9.61 11.53
CA VAL A 118 -4.57 9.87 11.52
C VAL A 118 -4.78 11.38 11.52
N ILE A 119 -5.33 11.92 10.44
CA ILE A 119 -5.62 13.36 10.33
C ILE A 119 -7.00 13.69 10.90
N SER A 120 -7.97 12.80 10.71
CA SER A 120 -9.34 12.96 11.23
C SER A 120 -9.99 11.60 11.46
N ALA A 121 -11.04 11.57 12.29
CA ALA A 121 -11.94 10.43 12.39
C ALA A 121 -13.34 10.97 12.69
N ARG A 122 -14.36 10.42 12.04
CA ARG A 122 -15.76 10.80 12.25
C ARG A 122 -16.71 9.63 12.03
N GLU A 123 -17.84 9.65 12.71
CA GLU A 123 -18.92 8.69 12.41
C GLU A 123 -19.52 8.94 11.02
N SER A 124 -20.05 7.89 10.41
CA SER A 124 -20.74 7.98 9.12
C SER A 124 -22.18 8.45 9.30
N ALA A 125 -22.55 9.54 8.61
CA ALA A 125 -23.91 10.06 8.65
C ALA A 125 -24.94 9.16 7.94
N SER A 126 -24.50 8.34 6.98
CA SER A 126 -25.38 7.46 6.19
C SER A 126 -25.38 6.00 6.65
N GLN A 127 -24.36 5.57 7.40
CA GLN A 127 -24.24 4.22 7.93
C GLN A 127 -23.89 4.24 9.43
N PRO A 128 -24.88 4.16 10.34
CA PRO A 128 -24.68 4.36 11.78
C PRO A 128 -23.70 3.39 12.48
N ALA A 129 -23.35 2.27 11.84
CA ALA A 129 -22.44 1.27 12.40
C ALA A 129 -20.97 1.47 11.95
N PHE A 130 -20.67 2.52 11.19
CA PHE A 130 -19.35 2.76 10.60
C PHE A 130 -18.85 4.17 10.89
N GLY A 131 -17.53 4.30 10.91
CA GLY A 131 -16.83 5.58 10.86
C GLY A 131 -16.02 5.74 9.58
N VAL A 132 -15.52 6.95 9.37
CA VAL A 132 -14.56 7.31 8.33
C VAL A 132 -13.36 7.92 9.02
N VAL A 133 -12.19 7.37 8.71
CA VAL A 133 -10.88 7.82 9.19
C VAL A 133 -10.15 8.42 7.99
#